data_AF-A0A2A2K9J3-F1
#
_entry.id   AF-A0A2A2K9J3-F1
#
_cell.length_a   1.000
_cell.length_b   1.000
_cell.length_c   1.000
_cell.angle_alpha   90.00
_cell.angle_beta   90.00
_cell.angle_gamma   90.00
#
_symmetry.space_group_name_H-M   'P 1'
#
loop_
_entity.id
_entity.type
_entity.pdbx_description
1 polymer ?
#
loop_
_entity_poly.entity_id
_entity_poly.type
_entity_poly.pdbx_seq_one_letter_code
_entity_poly.pdbx_strand_id
1 'polypeptide(L)'
;MSAFALLAGTALVALTPGAAATDDTTDAQRKVADGQSGGDILVEGRVTEAQASTKTDTPAIEVPQPVTVIPSETYLSQGAISVADTMRYAAGVLTDLYGRDTRVDTFTIRGVSALQFRDGMRDIYSYYVNIASDPYNFSRVEVVRGPASVLFGQGSIGGLVNLVSKTPVFTNTGEVQLTYGSFDRKEVLADLNLAAGDKLAGRIVARVRDSGTYVDHVPDDRIMIAPSVTWRPDARTDVTLLGLYQQDKTGSTLNFLPIVGTVRDNRGRPPLDPYLFVGKPGWDRYDGRMWQGSGLLTHRFSDAVKLSLKARYIDSHLTYNTHYPDSYSNPTDPYVPGSDGRLIGVYAGSQLGRLNVLSTDNNVQARFNTGAHIEHTLLAGVDYSWNKVGITSAYDYQTIDLCASTIACRSSSASAAIM
;
A
#
# COMPACT_ATOMS: atom_id res chain seq x y z
N MET A 1 -30.48 -17.01 -9.10
CA MET A 1 -30.99 -17.22 -10.47
C MET A 1 -30.37 -16.15 -11.36
N SER A 2 -30.20 -16.47 -12.64
CA SER A 2 -29.42 -15.75 -13.68
C SER A 2 -27.96 -16.19 -13.77
N ALA A 3 -27.79 -17.28 -14.52
CA ALA A 3 -26.54 -17.83 -15.02
C ALA A 3 -26.00 -16.97 -16.18
N PHE A 4 -24.69 -16.79 -16.27
CA PHE A 4 -24.02 -16.32 -17.48
C PHE A 4 -23.07 -17.40 -17.98
N ALA A 5 -23.30 -17.79 -19.23
CA ALA A 5 -22.75 -18.95 -19.90
C ALA A 5 -21.34 -18.69 -20.43
N LEU A 6 -20.49 -19.73 -20.33
CA LEU A 6 -19.26 -19.88 -21.12
C LEU A 6 -19.61 -20.01 -22.60
N LEU A 7 -18.86 -19.32 -23.46
CA LEU A 7 -18.65 -19.74 -24.85
C LEU A 7 -17.15 -19.79 -25.14
N ALA A 8 -16.68 -21.02 -25.41
CA ALA A 8 -15.40 -21.32 -26.04
C ALA A 8 -15.51 -21.10 -27.55
N GLY A 9 -14.47 -20.51 -28.16
CA GLY A 9 -14.40 -20.24 -29.60
C GLY A 9 -13.01 -20.44 -30.16
N THR A 10 -12.75 -21.69 -30.57
CA THR A 10 -11.91 -22.15 -31.71
C THR A 10 -10.74 -21.30 -32.21
N ALA A 11 -9.54 -21.86 -32.06
CA ALA A 11 -8.32 -21.48 -32.75
C ALA A 11 -8.37 -21.81 -34.25
N LEU A 12 -7.96 -20.85 -35.10
CA LEU A 12 -7.69 -21.07 -36.52
C LEU A 12 -6.18 -20.92 -36.75
N VAL A 13 -5.54 -22.03 -37.12
CA VAL A 13 -4.16 -22.06 -37.63
C VAL A 13 -4.23 -21.92 -39.15
N ALA A 14 -3.58 -20.89 -39.70
CA ALA A 14 -3.38 -20.76 -41.14
C ALA A 14 -1.87 -20.81 -41.44
N LEU A 15 -1.46 -21.90 -42.08
CA LEU A 15 -0.15 -22.09 -42.71
C LEU A 15 -0.28 -21.72 -44.20
N THR A 16 0.61 -20.86 -44.69
CA THR A 16 0.92 -20.76 -46.12
C THR A 16 2.41 -20.47 -46.34
N PRO A 17 3.00 -20.93 -47.47
CA PRO A 17 4.42 -21.22 -47.61
C PRO A 17 5.26 -20.03 -48.09
N GLY A 18 6.58 -20.16 -47.91
CA GLY A 18 7.56 -19.15 -48.28
C GLY A 18 7.86 -19.04 -49.78
N ALA A 19 8.40 -17.87 -50.13
CA ALA A 19 9.20 -17.62 -51.33
C ALA A 19 10.35 -16.68 -50.95
N ALA A 20 11.55 -16.98 -51.44
CA ALA A 20 12.83 -16.40 -51.06
C ALA A 20 13.24 -15.18 -51.90
N ALA A 21 14.08 -14.31 -51.34
CA ALA A 21 15.13 -13.51 -52.02
C ALA A 21 16.05 -12.88 -50.95
N THR A 22 17.28 -13.38 -50.75
CA THR A 22 18.61 -12.92 -51.25
C THR A 22 19.34 -11.95 -50.32
N ASP A 23 20.49 -12.45 -49.83
CA ASP A 23 21.75 -11.84 -49.36
C ASP A 23 21.83 -10.33 -49.09
N ASP A 24 22.14 -10.00 -47.83
CA ASP A 24 23.35 -9.22 -47.50
C ASP A 24 23.67 -9.30 -45.99
N THR A 25 24.50 -10.26 -45.57
CA THR A 25 25.13 -10.23 -44.23
C THR A 25 26.54 -10.82 -44.28
N THR A 26 27.51 -9.99 -44.64
CA THR A 26 28.93 -10.18 -44.29
C THR A 26 29.38 -9.02 -43.43
N ASP A 27 29.32 -9.18 -42.11
CA ASP A 27 30.31 -8.70 -41.11
C ASP A 27 29.76 -8.81 -39.68
N ALA A 28 29.68 -10.03 -39.12
CA ALA A 28 29.52 -10.20 -37.67
C ALA A 28 29.92 -11.58 -37.11
N GLN A 29 30.53 -12.47 -37.91
CA GLN A 29 30.98 -13.79 -37.43
C GLN A 29 32.50 -13.86 -37.40
N ARG A 30 33.13 -13.15 -36.47
CA ARG A 30 34.50 -13.48 -36.05
C ARG A 30 34.85 -12.98 -34.64
N LYS A 31 34.32 -13.65 -33.61
CA LYS A 31 35.03 -14.07 -32.38
C LYS A 31 34.01 -14.56 -31.34
N VAL A 32 33.69 -15.85 -31.40
CA VAL A 32 33.26 -16.61 -30.22
C VAL A 32 34.08 -17.88 -30.23
N ALA A 33 35.24 -17.82 -29.57
CA ALA A 33 36.03 -18.95 -29.12
C ALA A 33 37.20 -18.39 -28.29
N ASP A 34 36.95 -18.09 -27.02
CA ASP A 34 37.73 -18.70 -25.94
C ASP A 34 36.99 -18.50 -24.61
N GLY A 35 36.91 -19.55 -23.80
CA GLY A 35 36.10 -19.59 -22.59
C GLY A 35 36.87 -19.13 -21.36
N GLN A 36 36.18 -18.42 -20.46
CA GLN A 36 36.18 -18.74 -19.02
C GLN A 36 35.02 -18.04 -18.31
N SER A 37 34.38 -18.82 -17.44
CA SER A 37 33.23 -18.49 -16.61
C SER A 37 33.55 -17.37 -15.61
N GLY A 38 33.10 -16.16 -15.91
CA GLY A 38 32.84 -15.10 -14.93
C GLY A 38 31.47 -14.55 -15.24
N GLY A 39 30.48 -14.78 -14.37
CA GLY A 39 29.17 -14.17 -14.56
C GLY A 39 29.33 -12.66 -14.45
N ASP A 40 29.24 -11.96 -15.56
CA ASP A 40 29.16 -10.51 -15.57
C ASP A 40 27.90 -10.12 -14.79
N ILE A 41 28.09 -9.66 -13.55
CA ILE A 41 27.05 -8.98 -12.79
C ILE A 41 26.91 -7.62 -13.45
N LEU A 42 25.94 -7.50 -14.35
CA LEU A 42 25.53 -6.22 -14.90
C LEU A 42 24.88 -5.41 -13.76
N VAL A 43 25.67 -4.58 -13.08
CA VAL A 43 25.17 -3.62 -12.09
C VAL A 43 24.64 -2.42 -12.85
N GLU A 44 23.35 -2.42 -13.18
CA GLU A 44 22.68 -1.22 -13.69
C GLU A 44 22.52 -0.21 -12.54
N GLY A 45 23.42 0.78 -12.49
CA GLY A 45 23.32 1.90 -11.56
C GLY A 45 22.16 2.81 -11.94
N ARG A 46 20.96 2.53 -11.41
CA ARG A 46 19.82 3.44 -11.55
C ARG A 46 20.01 4.61 -10.58
N VAL A 47 20.20 5.83 -11.10
CA VAL A 47 20.17 7.04 -10.28
C VAL A 47 18.79 7.15 -9.67
N THR A 48 18.71 6.87 -8.38
CA THR A 48 17.46 6.91 -7.65
C THR A 48 17.35 8.28 -7.01
N GLU A 49 16.56 9.17 -7.62
CA GLU A 49 16.27 10.48 -7.05
C GLU A 49 15.42 10.32 -5.79
N ALA A 50 15.90 10.84 -4.66
CA ALA A 50 15.23 10.75 -3.37
C ALA A 50 14.45 12.04 -3.08
N GLN A 51 13.35 12.25 -3.81
CA GLN A 51 12.56 13.49 -3.70
C GLN A 51 11.97 13.70 -2.30
N ALA A 52 11.61 12.63 -1.56
CA ALA A 52 11.10 12.76 -0.20
C ALA A 52 12.12 13.25 0.83
N SER A 53 13.43 13.21 0.58
CA SER A 53 14.36 13.63 1.64
C SER A 53 14.69 15.11 1.63
N THR A 54 14.75 15.72 0.44
CA THR A 54 15.18 17.11 0.27
C THR A 54 14.14 17.99 -0.43
N LYS A 55 13.07 17.40 -0.97
CA LYS A 55 12.10 18.06 -1.88
C LYS A 55 12.75 18.69 -3.12
N THR A 56 13.96 18.27 -3.44
CA THR A 56 14.75 18.68 -4.62
C THR A 56 15.18 17.43 -5.40
N ASP A 57 15.67 17.62 -6.61
CA ASP A 57 16.22 16.53 -7.44
C ASP A 57 17.68 16.23 -7.01
N THR A 58 17.89 15.91 -5.73
CA THR A 58 19.22 15.63 -5.15
C THR A 58 19.52 14.13 -5.22
N PRO A 59 20.69 13.72 -5.75
CA PRO A 59 21.11 12.32 -5.75
C PRO A 59 21.14 11.74 -4.35
N ALA A 60 20.66 10.50 -4.17
CA ALA A 60 20.57 9.87 -2.84
C ALA A 60 21.91 9.82 -2.07
N ILE A 61 23.05 9.77 -2.76
CA ILE A 61 24.39 9.76 -2.15
C ILE A 61 24.79 11.12 -1.53
N GLU A 62 24.17 12.22 -1.97
CA GLU A 62 24.41 13.58 -1.47
C GLU A 62 23.42 13.99 -0.38
N VAL A 63 22.41 13.15 -0.11
CA VAL A 63 21.40 13.41 0.91
C VAL A 63 21.98 13.15 2.30
N PRO A 64 21.94 14.14 3.23
CA PRO A 64 22.53 14.00 4.58
C PRO A 64 21.65 13.17 5.54
N GLN A 65 20.64 12.49 5.03
CA GLN A 65 19.67 11.72 5.80
C GLN A 65 19.51 10.31 5.19
N PRO A 66 19.42 9.24 6.01
CA PRO A 66 19.27 7.88 5.49
C PRO A 66 17.90 7.69 4.82
N VAL A 67 17.90 7.67 3.50
CA VAL A 67 16.75 7.37 2.65
C VAL A 67 16.88 5.97 2.05
N THR A 68 15.77 5.26 1.96
CA THR A 68 15.69 3.99 1.22
C THR A 68 14.56 4.11 0.21
N VAL A 69 14.88 3.88 -1.06
CA VAL A 69 13.90 3.93 -2.14
C VAL A 69 13.71 2.52 -2.66
N ILE A 70 12.45 2.09 -2.71
CA ILE A 70 12.05 0.73 -3.05
C ILE A 70 11.18 0.82 -4.30
N PRO A 71 11.72 0.52 -5.49
CA PRO A 71 10.96 0.57 -6.74
C PRO A 71 9.85 -0.47 -6.80
N SER A 72 8.81 -0.19 -7.59
CA SER A 72 7.68 -1.10 -7.82
C SER A 72 8.09 -2.46 -8.36
N GLU A 73 9.05 -2.52 -9.30
CA GLU A 73 9.61 -3.78 -9.80
C GLU A 73 10.14 -4.69 -8.66
N THR A 74 10.70 -4.10 -7.60
CA THR A 74 11.22 -4.83 -6.45
C THR A 74 10.11 -5.37 -5.56
N TYR A 75 9.20 -4.50 -5.08
CA TYR A 75 8.18 -4.99 -4.14
C TYR A 75 7.08 -5.82 -4.82
N LEU A 76 6.80 -5.59 -6.11
CA LEU A 76 5.84 -6.41 -6.86
C LEU A 76 6.41 -7.80 -7.12
N SER A 77 7.70 -7.94 -7.44
CA SER A 77 8.35 -9.26 -7.58
C SER A 77 8.47 -10.02 -6.26
N GLN A 78 8.51 -9.31 -5.12
CA GLN A 78 8.41 -9.90 -3.78
C GLN A 78 6.97 -10.32 -3.41
N GLY A 79 5.98 -10.01 -4.24
CA GLY A 79 4.58 -10.31 -3.97
C GLY A 79 3.96 -9.40 -2.90
N ALA A 80 4.41 -8.15 -2.76
CA ALA A 80 3.84 -7.20 -1.81
C ALA A 80 2.35 -6.94 -2.12
N ILE A 81 1.49 -7.13 -1.12
CA ILE A 81 0.03 -6.98 -1.25
C ILE A 81 -0.52 -5.82 -0.40
N SER A 82 0.31 -5.18 0.41
CA SER A 82 0.02 -3.91 1.08
C SER A 82 1.25 -3.00 1.09
N VAL A 83 1.08 -1.75 1.55
CA VAL A 83 2.21 -0.82 1.65
C VAL A 83 3.22 -1.28 2.71
N ALA A 84 2.75 -1.87 3.81
CA ALA A 84 3.62 -2.48 4.82
C ALA A 84 4.56 -3.53 4.21
N ASP A 85 4.07 -4.39 3.34
CA ASP A 85 4.90 -5.44 2.70
C ASP A 85 6.08 -4.87 1.90
N THR A 86 5.89 -3.70 1.27
CA THR A 86 6.93 -3.05 0.44
C THR A 86 8.19 -2.71 1.22
N MET A 87 8.09 -2.57 2.55
CA MET A 87 9.18 -2.12 3.42
C MET A 87 9.73 -3.22 4.34
N ARG A 88 9.30 -4.48 4.19
CA ARG A 88 9.78 -5.59 5.05
C ARG A 88 11.30 -5.77 5.03
N TYR A 89 11.95 -5.41 3.93
CA TYR A 89 13.40 -5.47 3.75
C TYR A 89 14.12 -4.14 4.03
N ALA A 90 13.39 -3.09 4.43
CA ALA A 90 13.98 -1.80 4.75
C ALA A 90 14.56 -1.81 6.17
N ALA A 91 15.86 -1.58 6.29
CA ALA A 91 16.55 -1.59 7.58
C ALA A 91 16.02 -0.51 8.54
N GLY A 92 15.76 -0.91 9.79
CA GLY A 92 15.25 -0.01 10.83
C GLY A 92 13.76 0.32 10.70
N VAL A 93 13.03 -0.40 9.85
CA VAL A 93 11.57 -0.35 9.73
C VAL A 93 10.98 -1.64 10.29
N LEU A 94 9.98 -1.50 11.14
CA LEU A 94 9.10 -2.59 11.55
C LEU A 94 7.70 -2.27 11.01
N THR A 95 7.13 -3.20 10.28
CA THR A 95 5.80 -3.07 9.68
C THR A 95 4.85 -4.05 10.34
N ASP A 96 3.60 -3.66 10.53
CA ASP A 96 2.53 -4.54 11.03
C ASP A 96 2.93 -5.29 12.31
N LEU A 97 3.33 -4.54 13.34
CA LEU A 97 3.83 -5.06 14.63
C LEU A 97 2.88 -6.07 15.30
N TYR A 98 1.58 -5.99 14.99
CA TYR A 98 0.54 -6.85 15.55
C TYR A 98 0.08 -7.95 14.56
N GLY A 99 0.78 -8.12 13.44
CA GLY A 99 0.35 -8.93 12.31
C GLY A 99 -0.39 -8.10 11.26
N ARG A 100 -0.67 -8.74 10.12
CA ARG A 100 -1.34 -8.10 8.99
C ARG A 100 -2.77 -7.68 9.36
N ASP A 101 -3.05 -6.39 9.25
CA ASP A 101 -4.39 -5.81 9.28
C ASP A 101 -4.79 -5.41 7.86
N THR A 102 -5.91 -5.93 7.35
CA THR A 102 -6.39 -5.53 6.01
C THR A 102 -6.92 -4.09 5.96
N ARG A 103 -7.17 -3.48 7.12
CA ARG A 103 -7.79 -2.15 7.23
C ARG A 103 -6.77 -1.01 7.14
N VAL A 104 -5.58 -1.23 7.67
CA VAL A 104 -4.55 -0.19 7.84
C VAL A 104 -3.16 -0.79 7.71
N ASP A 105 -2.25 -0.07 7.05
CA ASP A 105 -0.82 -0.36 7.08
C ASP A 105 -0.20 0.39 8.25
N THR A 106 0.58 -0.31 9.08
CA THR A 106 1.29 0.33 10.21
C THR A 106 2.79 0.16 10.04
N PHE A 107 3.53 1.22 10.34
CA PHE A 107 4.97 1.20 10.24
C PHE A 107 5.63 2.07 11.30
N THR A 108 6.67 1.50 11.89
CA THR A 108 7.49 2.07 12.94
C THR A 108 8.91 2.17 12.43
N ILE A 109 9.48 3.36 12.46
CA ILE A 109 10.86 3.62 12.05
C ILE A 109 11.68 3.89 13.31
N ARG A 110 12.73 3.09 13.54
CA ARG A 110 13.60 3.18 14.72
C ARG A 110 12.84 3.21 16.06
N GLY A 111 11.77 2.41 16.16
CA GLY A 111 10.94 2.31 17.38
C GLY A 111 9.88 3.42 17.56
N VAL A 112 9.76 4.36 16.61
CA VAL A 112 8.76 5.44 16.65
C VAL A 112 7.80 5.30 15.47
N SER A 113 6.49 5.46 15.71
CA SER A 113 5.49 5.47 14.64
C SER A 113 5.83 6.54 13.59
N ALA A 114 5.84 6.14 12.32
CA ALA A 114 6.11 7.06 11.22
C ALA A 114 4.83 7.46 10.50
N LEU A 115 4.88 8.59 9.81
CA LEU A 115 3.73 9.13 9.07
C LEU A 115 3.73 8.67 7.62
N GLN A 116 2.53 8.46 7.07
CA GLN A 116 2.32 8.23 5.65
C GLN A 116 2.16 9.52 4.87
N PHE A 117 2.95 9.65 3.81
CA PHE A 117 2.87 10.67 2.79
C PHE A 117 2.61 10.01 1.44
N ARG A 118 2.01 10.78 0.53
CA ARG A 118 1.82 10.41 -0.87
C ARG A 118 2.16 11.63 -1.72
N ASP A 119 3.07 11.46 -2.66
CA ASP A 119 3.58 12.53 -3.54
C ASP A 119 4.15 13.74 -2.80
N GLY A 120 4.64 13.54 -1.56
CA GLY A 120 5.17 14.57 -0.67
C GLY A 120 4.13 15.29 0.20
N MET A 121 2.84 14.96 0.07
CA MET A 121 1.75 15.49 0.91
C MET A 121 1.26 14.42 1.87
N ARG A 122 0.90 14.80 3.11
CA ARG A 122 0.43 13.83 4.12
C ARG A 122 -0.87 13.16 3.68
N ASP A 123 -0.91 11.83 3.78
CA ASP A 123 -1.98 10.99 3.18
C ASP A 123 -3.04 10.59 4.23
N ILE A 124 -2.60 10.30 5.46
CA ILE A 124 -3.44 9.78 6.54
C ILE A 124 -3.56 10.81 7.68
N TYR A 125 -4.81 11.09 8.08
CA TYR A 125 -5.18 12.05 9.14
C TYR A 125 -6.10 11.47 10.22
N SER A 126 -6.62 10.25 10.03
CA SER A 126 -7.38 9.53 11.06
C SER A 126 -6.67 8.23 11.41
N TYR A 127 -7.03 7.60 12.52
CA TYR A 127 -6.48 6.28 12.88
C TYR A 127 -7.31 5.14 12.25
N TYR A 128 -8.65 5.25 12.31
CA TYR A 128 -9.55 4.24 11.75
C TYR A 128 -10.41 4.75 10.59
N VAL A 129 -10.51 6.06 10.32
CA VAL A 129 -11.31 6.58 9.19
C VAL A 129 -10.42 6.81 7.98
N ASN A 130 -9.80 5.74 7.50
CA ASN A 130 -8.91 5.79 6.33
C ASN A 130 -9.15 4.56 5.44
N ILE A 131 -8.56 4.54 4.26
CA ILE A 131 -8.59 3.38 3.38
C ILE A 131 -7.13 3.02 3.07
N ALA A 132 -6.77 1.75 3.26
CA ALA A 132 -5.41 1.28 3.05
C ALA A 132 -4.98 1.55 1.60
N SER A 133 -3.76 2.02 1.43
CA SER A 133 -3.26 2.39 0.10
C SER A 133 -2.94 1.14 -0.71
N ASP A 134 -3.20 1.15 -2.00
CA ASP A 134 -2.85 0.03 -2.86
C ASP A 134 -1.41 0.16 -3.39
N PRO A 135 -0.50 -0.79 -3.09
CA PRO A 135 0.89 -0.71 -3.55
C PRO A 135 0.99 -0.66 -5.09
N TYR A 136 0.04 -1.23 -5.82
CA TYR A 136 0.06 -1.26 -7.28
C TYR A 136 -0.12 0.12 -7.92
N ASN A 137 -0.64 1.10 -7.18
CA ASN A 137 -0.82 2.48 -7.65
C ASN A 137 0.48 3.32 -7.58
N PHE A 138 1.55 2.79 -7.00
CA PHE A 138 2.78 3.54 -6.78
C PHE A 138 3.91 3.06 -7.71
N SER A 139 4.78 3.98 -8.11
CA SER A 139 5.99 3.68 -8.87
C SER A 139 7.13 3.25 -7.96
N ARG A 140 7.13 3.75 -6.72
CA ARG A 140 8.11 3.45 -5.67
C ARG A 140 7.58 3.87 -4.29
N VAL A 141 8.22 3.34 -3.26
CA VAL A 141 8.06 3.75 -1.86
C VAL A 141 9.39 4.30 -1.34
N GLU A 142 9.35 5.45 -0.68
CA GLU A 142 10.53 6.13 -0.14
C GLU A 142 10.43 6.17 1.40
N VAL A 143 11.42 5.60 2.08
CA VAL A 143 11.50 5.60 3.54
C VAL A 143 12.57 6.57 3.98
N VAL A 144 12.16 7.63 4.67
CA VAL A 144 13.05 8.64 5.23
C VAL A 144 13.15 8.39 6.73
N ARG A 145 14.36 8.11 7.23
CA ARG A 145 14.57 7.70 8.63
C ARG A 145 15.08 8.86 9.48
N GLY A 146 14.46 9.04 10.65
CA GLY A 146 14.75 10.14 11.56
C GLY A 146 13.96 11.42 11.26
N PRO A 147 14.13 12.47 12.08
CA PRO A 147 13.28 13.66 12.03
C PRO A 147 13.25 14.31 10.64
N ALA A 148 12.06 14.48 10.08
CA ALA A 148 11.85 15.09 8.75
C ALA A 148 10.96 16.36 8.80
N SER A 149 10.71 16.90 10.00
CA SER A 149 9.74 17.98 10.21
C SER A 149 10.10 19.29 9.52
N VAL A 150 11.38 19.53 9.20
CA VAL A 150 11.84 20.75 8.51
C VAL A 150 11.16 20.91 7.15
N LEU A 151 10.92 19.81 6.42
CA LEU A 151 10.32 19.83 5.09
C LEU A 151 8.88 19.30 5.06
N PHE A 152 8.49 18.47 6.04
CA PHE A 152 7.23 17.73 6.04
C PHE A 152 6.28 18.11 7.19
N GLY A 153 6.67 19.08 8.00
CA GLY A 153 5.83 19.60 9.08
C GLY A 153 5.64 18.64 10.25
N GLN A 154 4.52 18.76 10.94
CA GLN A 154 4.29 18.13 12.23
C GLN A 154 4.23 16.59 12.15
N GLY A 155 4.96 15.93 13.07
CA GLY A 155 4.77 14.53 13.44
C GLY A 155 5.75 13.53 12.84
N SER A 156 6.62 13.95 11.91
CA SER A 156 7.63 13.09 11.28
C SER A 156 8.89 12.89 12.15
N ILE A 157 8.72 12.56 13.45
CA ILE A 157 9.82 12.42 14.43
C ILE A 157 10.65 11.16 14.16
N GLY A 158 9.99 10.02 13.97
CA GLY A 158 10.63 8.76 13.58
C GLY A 158 11.10 8.74 12.13
N GLY A 159 10.58 9.66 11.32
CA GLY A 159 10.68 9.65 9.87
C GLY A 159 9.31 9.61 9.22
N LEU A 160 9.32 9.29 7.93
CA LEU A 160 8.11 9.18 7.13
C LEU A 160 8.29 8.13 6.04
N VAL A 161 7.15 7.66 5.53
CA VAL A 161 7.04 6.82 4.34
C VAL A 161 6.31 7.63 3.30
N ASN A 162 6.94 7.87 2.15
CA ASN A 162 6.36 8.58 1.02
C ASN A 162 6.05 7.62 -0.11
N LEU A 163 4.78 7.56 -0.50
CA LEU A 163 4.28 6.76 -1.61
C LEU A 163 4.28 7.62 -2.87
N VAL A 164 5.02 7.25 -3.90
CA VAL A 164 5.09 8.04 -5.13
C VAL A 164 4.19 7.43 -6.19
N SER A 165 3.13 8.14 -6.56
CA SER A 165 2.12 7.69 -7.51
C SER A 165 2.74 7.33 -8.86
N LYS A 166 2.14 6.36 -9.54
CA LYS A 166 2.39 6.12 -10.97
C LYS A 166 1.86 7.32 -11.76
N THR A 167 2.72 7.94 -12.57
CA THR A 167 2.34 9.03 -13.49
C THR A 167 2.46 8.56 -14.94
N PRO A 168 1.78 9.22 -15.90
CA PRO A 168 1.96 8.94 -17.31
C PRO A 168 3.41 9.13 -17.78
N VAL A 169 3.83 8.28 -18.70
CA VAL A 169 5.13 8.37 -19.39
C VAL A 169 4.90 8.59 -20.89
N PHE A 170 5.88 9.15 -21.59
CA PHE A 170 5.76 9.49 -23.02
C PHE A 170 6.14 8.32 -23.94
N THR A 171 5.84 7.10 -23.50
CA THR A 171 6.05 5.85 -24.22
C THR A 171 4.83 4.95 -24.02
N ASN A 172 4.37 4.30 -25.08
CA ASN A 172 3.24 3.37 -24.95
C ASN A 172 3.72 2.12 -24.20
N THR A 173 3.11 1.83 -23.06
CA THR A 173 3.40 0.64 -22.25
C THR A 173 2.11 0.12 -21.66
N GLY A 174 2.07 -1.17 -21.35
CA GLY A 174 0.88 -1.74 -20.75
C GLY A 174 1.14 -3.11 -20.16
N GLU A 175 0.50 -3.39 -19.04
CA GLU A 175 0.45 -4.72 -18.45
C GLU A 175 -0.97 -5.05 -17.99
N VAL A 176 -1.30 -6.35 -18.05
CA VAL A 176 -2.48 -6.94 -17.45
C VAL A 176 -2.03 -8.19 -16.71
N GLN A 177 -2.42 -8.30 -15.45
CA GLN A 177 -2.09 -9.43 -14.59
C GLN A 177 -3.37 -10.10 -14.11
N LEU A 178 -3.37 -11.44 -14.15
CA LEU A 178 -4.40 -12.29 -13.56
C LEU A 178 -3.77 -13.07 -12.41
N THR A 179 -4.39 -13.03 -11.25
CA THR A 179 -3.91 -13.70 -10.04
C THR A 179 -4.99 -14.62 -9.49
N TYR A 180 -4.60 -15.86 -9.17
CA TYR A 180 -5.40 -16.81 -8.39
C TYR A 180 -4.55 -17.36 -7.24
N GLY A 181 -5.12 -17.54 -6.05
CA GLY A 181 -4.34 -17.99 -4.90
C GLY A 181 -5.16 -18.42 -3.69
N SER A 182 -4.47 -18.57 -2.55
CA SER A 182 -5.07 -18.94 -1.27
C SER A 182 -6.23 -18.02 -0.87
N PHE A 183 -7.14 -18.55 -0.06
CA PHE A 183 -8.34 -17.86 0.41
C PHE A 183 -9.29 -17.45 -0.73
N ASP A 184 -9.34 -18.28 -1.79
CA ASP A 184 -10.16 -18.07 -2.99
C ASP A 184 -9.90 -16.73 -3.69
N ARG A 185 -8.66 -16.21 -3.59
CA ARG A 185 -8.27 -14.94 -4.21
C ARG A 185 -8.39 -15.05 -5.73
N LYS A 186 -9.13 -14.13 -6.33
CA LYS A 186 -9.24 -13.89 -7.77
C LYS A 186 -9.03 -12.40 -7.99
N GLU A 187 -8.07 -12.05 -8.82
CA GLU A 187 -7.71 -10.65 -9.01
C GLU A 187 -7.26 -10.36 -10.43
N VAL A 188 -7.65 -9.19 -10.92
CA VAL A 188 -7.20 -8.60 -12.17
C VAL A 188 -6.56 -7.26 -11.88
N LEU A 189 -5.35 -7.06 -12.39
CA LEU A 189 -4.64 -5.78 -12.36
C LEU A 189 -4.37 -5.32 -13.79
N ALA A 190 -4.46 -4.01 -14.01
CA ALA A 190 -4.15 -3.42 -15.30
C ALA A 190 -3.42 -2.09 -15.08
N ASP A 191 -2.38 -1.86 -15.86
CA ASP A 191 -1.65 -0.60 -15.89
C ASP A 191 -1.34 -0.27 -17.34
N LEU A 192 -2.07 0.67 -17.90
CA LEU A 192 -2.04 1.01 -19.31
C LEU A 192 -1.63 2.47 -19.47
N ASN A 193 -0.58 2.71 -20.25
CA ASN A 193 -0.05 4.03 -20.55
C ASN A 193 -0.07 4.30 -22.06
N LEU A 194 -0.64 5.43 -22.44
CA LEU A 194 -0.73 5.89 -23.82
C LEU A 194 -0.12 7.29 -23.95
N ALA A 195 0.87 7.42 -24.82
CA ALA A 195 1.43 8.68 -25.25
C ALA A 195 0.76 9.15 -26.56
N ALA A 196 0.19 10.35 -26.53
CA ALA A 196 -0.33 11.05 -27.68
C ALA A 196 0.68 12.14 -28.11
N GLY A 197 1.73 11.70 -28.81
CA GLY A 197 2.87 12.54 -29.17
C GLY A 197 3.80 12.79 -27.98
N ASP A 198 4.48 13.94 -27.99
CA ASP A 198 5.48 14.37 -27.01
C ASP A 198 4.92 15.32 -25.92
N LYS A 199 3.66 15.76 -26.08
CA LYS A 199 3.02 16.76 -25.21
C LYS A 199 1.89 16.24 -24.34
N LEU A 200 1.27 15.12 -24.67
CA LEU A 200 0.17 14.57 -23.88
C LEU A 200 0.37 13.07 -23.67
N ALA A 201 0.23 12.62 -22.43
CA ALA A 201 0.21 11.21 -22.07
C ALA A 201 -0.89 10.92 -21.05
N GLY A 202 -1.56 9.79 -21.17
CA GLY A 202 -2.58 9.31 -20.23
C GLY A 202 -2.21 7.93 -19.69
N ARG A 203 -2.61 7.65 -18.45
CA ARG A 203 -2.40 6.35 -17.81
C ARG A 203 -3.60 5.96 -16.97
N ILE A 204 -3.97 4.68 -17.01
CA ILE A 204 -5.01 4.10 -16.15
C ILE A 204 -4.38 2.94 -15.39
N VAL A 205 -4.38 3.02 -14.07
CA VAL A 205 -4.02 1.91 -13.18
C VAL A 205 -5.30 1.41 -12.52
N ALA A 206 -5.54 0.10 -12.56
CA ALA A 206 -6.74 -0.50 -12.01
C ALA A 206 -6.45 -1.84 -11.33
N ARG A 207 -7.26 -2.15 -10.31
CA ARG A 207 -7.31 -3.45 -9.62
C ARG A 207 -8.75 -3.80 -9.31
N VAL A 208 -9.12 -5.05 -9.56
CA VAL A 208 -10.34 -5.68 -9.06
C VAL A 208 -9.94 -6.97 -8.38
N ARG A 209 -10.27 -7.11 -7.09
CA ARG A 209 -9.96 -8.27 -6.26
C ARG A 209 -11.20 -8.75 -5.54
N ASP A 210 -11.43 -10.05 -5.61
CA ASP A 210 -12.38 -10.83 -4.81
C ASP A 210 -11.55 -11.86 -4.05
N SER A 211 -11.57 -11.82 -2.71
CA SER A 211 -10.69 -12.65 -1.89
C SER A 211 -11.21 -12.76 -0.46
N GLY A 212 -10.97 -13.91 0.16
CA GLY A 212 -10.97 -14.03 1.62
C GLY A 212 -9.64 -13.59 2.22
N THR A 213 -9.57 -13.57 3.54
CA THR A 213 -8.32 -13.45 4.30
C THR A 213 -7.95 -14.77 4.99
N TYR A 214 -6.84 -14.76 5.72
CA TYR A 214 -6.48 -15.85 6.62
C TYR A 214 -7.43 -15.97 7.82
N VAL A 215 -8.17 -14.92 8.15
CA VAL A 215 -9.21 -14.98 9.20
C VAL A 215 -10.53 -15.37 8.57
N ASP A 216 -11.20 -16.34 9.18
CA ASP A 216 -12.49 -16.83 8.72
C ASP A 216 -13.52 -15.69 8.63
N HIS A 217 -14.39 -15.75 7.62
CA HIS A 217 -15.48 -14.79 7.39
C HIS A 217 -15.08 -13.32 7.18
N VAL A 218 -13.78 -13.02 7.03
CA VAL A 218 -13.30 -11.67 6.71
C VAL A 218 -12.92 -11.61 5.22
N PRO A 219 -13.65 -10.84 4.39
CA PRO A 219 -13.30 -10.62 2.99
C PRO A 219 -12.10 -9.66 2.86
N ASP A 220 -11.52 -9.59 1.67
CA ASP A 220 -10.45 -8.67 1.26
C ASP A 220 -10.73 -8.11 -0.14
N ASP A 221 -11.98 -7.74 -0.41
CA ASP A 221 -12.39 -7.29 -1.74
C ASP A 221 -11.95 -5.84 -1.97
N ARG A 222 -11.48 -5.55 -3.19
CA ARG A 222 -11.08 -4.19 -3.59
C ARG A 222 -11.43 -3.90 -5.03
N ILE A 223 -11.94 -2.70 -5.27
CA ILE A 223 -12.02 -2.06 -6.59
C ILE A 223 -11.22 -0.76 -6.53
N MET A 224 -10.24 -0.63 -7.41
CA MET A 224 -9.42 0.59 -7.53
C MET A 224 -9.31 1.00 -9.00
N ILE A 225 -9.52 2.27 -9.29
CA ILE A 225 -9.27 2.88 -10.60
C ILE A 225 -8.58 4.23 -10.38
N ALA A 226 -7.40 4.39 -10.95
CA ALA A 226 -6.57 5.59 -10.86
C ALA A 226 -6.23 6.11 -12.26
N PRO A 227 -7.10 6.94 -12.87
CA PRO A 227 -6.80 7.60 -14.13
C PRO A 227 -5.87 8.79 -13.91
N SER A 228 -4.98 9.05 -14.86
CA SER A 228 -4.07 10.18 -14.83
C SER A 228 -3.74 10.70 -16.21
N VAL A 229 -3.41 11.99 -16.28
CA VAL A 229 -2.97 12.67 -17.50
C VAL A 229 -1.81 13.60 -17.19
N THR A 230 -0.79 13.59 -18.04
CA THR A 230 0.32 14.53 -18.02
C THR A 230 0.31 15.31 -19.32
N TRP A 231 0.32 16.64 -19.19
CA TRP A 231 0.37 17.60 -20.28
C TRP A 231 1.63 18.46 -20.15
N ARG A 232 2.38 18.54 -21.25
CA ARG A 232 3.56 19.38 -21.43
C ARG A 232 3.22 20.44 -22.50
N PRO A 233 2.73 21.63 -22.11
CA PRO A 233 2.48 22.69 -23.08
C PRO A 233 3.74 23.06 -23.87
N ASP A 234 4.87 23.09 -23.17
CA ASP A 234 6.21 23.43 -23.64
C ASP A 234 7.28 22.58 -22.92
N ALA A 235 8.56 22.79 -23.25
CA ALA A 235 9.68 22.01 -22.70
C ALA A 235 10.02 22.33 -21.23
N ARG A 236 9.41 23.35 -20.63
CA ARG A 236 9.70 23.85 -19.28
C ARG A 236 8.57 23.59 -18.29
N THR A 237 7.40 23.21 -18.77
CA THR A 237 6.18 23.06 -17.98
C THR A 237 5.65 21.63 -18.04
N ASP A 238 5.45 21.03 -16.88
CA ASP A 238 4.79 19.73 -16.71
C ASP A 238 3.56 19.92 -15.83
N VAL A 239 2.38 19.52 -16.31
CA VAL A 239 1.14 19.50 -15.53
C VAL A 239 0.62 18.07 -15.49
N THR A 240 0.44 17.51 -14.29
CA THR A 240 -0.09 16.17 -14.08
C THR A 240 -1.33 16.22 -13.21
N LEU A 241 -2.41 15.60 -13.68
CA LEU A 241 -3.64 15.41 -12.93
C LEU A 241 -3.80 13.93 -12.62
N LEU A 242 -4.11 13.62 -11.36
CA LEU A 242 -4.29 12.26 -10.84
C LEU A 242 -5.68 12.13 -10.24
N GLY A 243 -6.44 11.14 -10.68
CA GLY A 243 -7.67 10.69 -10.03
C GLY A 243 -7.43 9.37 -9.31
N LEU A 244 -8.17 9.11 -8.24
CA LEU A 244 -8.23 7.80 -7.60
C LEU A 244 -9.65 7.59 -7.04
N TYR A 245 -10.28 6.53 -7.50
CA TYR A 245 -11.43 5.92 -6.86
C TYR A 245 -10.99 4.59 -6.27
N GLN A 246 -11.31 4.36 -4.99
CA GLN A 246 -11.08 3.08 -4.34
C GLN A 246 -12.26 2.71 -3.44
N GLN A 247 -12.66 1.45 -3.51
CA GLN A 247 -13.66 0.85 -2.62
C GLN A 247 -13.11 -0.47 -2.08
N ASP A 248 -13.14 -0.59 -0.76
CA ASP A 248 -12.70 -1.78 -0.04
C ASP A 248 -13.87 -2.37 0.74
N LYS A 249 -14.03 -3.69 0.69
CA LYS A 249 -14.90 -4.44 1.60
C LYS A 249 -14.06 -5.48 2.31
N THR A 250 -13.75 -5.22 3.57
CA THR A 250 -12.96 -6.13 4.40
C THR A 250 -13.50 -6.14 5.84
N GLY A 251 -12.68 -6.49 6.81
CA GLY A 251 -13.01 -6.53 8.24
C GLY A 251 -11.73 -6.49 9.07
N SER A 252 -11.83 -6.61 10.38
CA SER A 252 -10.62 -6.74 11.21
C SER A 252 -10.05 -8.14 11.05
N THR A 253 -8.79 -8.24 10.63
CA THR A 253 -8.00 -9.47 10.75
C THR A 253 -7.20 -9.51 12.04
N LEU A 254 -7.07 -8.37 12.74
CA LEU A 254 -6.52 -8.31 14.08
C LEU A 254 -7.61 -8.65 15.11
N ASN A 255 -7.69 -9.92 15.48
CA ASN A 255 -8.63 -10.44 16.47
C ASN A 255 -8.11 -10.40 17.91
N PHE A 256 -6.90 -9.90 18.15
CA PHE A 256 -6.28 -9.73 19.47
C PHE A 256 -6.50 -10.90 20.44
N LEU A 257 -6.34 -12.14 19.93
CA LEU A 257 -6.57 -13.35 20.71
C LEU A 257 -5.73 -13.33 22.01
N PRO A 258 -6.29 -13.83 23.13
CA PRO A 258 -5.63 -13.74 24.43
C PRO A 258 -4.32 -14.54 24.46
N ILE A 259 -3.33 -14.04 25.22
CA ILE A 259 -2.06 -14.76 25.40
C ILE A 259 -2.26 -16.13 26.07
N VAL A 260 -3.23 -16.23 26.99
CA VAL A 260 -3.72 -17.48 27.56
C VAL A 260 -4.62 -18.15 26.52
N GLY A 261 -4.26 -19.35 26.08
CA GLY A 261 -4.91 -20.05 24.99
C GLY A 261 -4.20 -19.90 23.64
N THR A 262 -3.20 -19.04 23.51
CA THR A 262 -2.35 -18.97 22.30
C THR A 262 -0.90 -19.31 22.62
N VAL A 263 -0.25 -18.51 23.45
CA VAL A 263 1.16 -18.68 23.85
C VAL A 263 1.27 -19.40 25.20
N ARG A 264 0.35 -19.12 26.12
CA ARG A 264 0.27 -19.76 27.44
C ARG A 264 -0.83 -20.80 27.44
N ASP A 265 -0.65 -21.85 28.25
CA ASP A 265 -1.65 -22.88 28.46
C ASP A 265 -2.97 -22.27 28.98
N ASN A 266 -4.10 -22.77 28.47
CA ASN A 266 -5.43 -22.45 28.98
C ASN A 266 -6.05 -23.70 29.61
N ARG A 267 -5.63 -24.02 30.83
CA ARG A 267 -6.24 -25.09 31.65
C ARG A 267 -6.25 -26.44 30.92
N GLY A 268 -5.16 -26.76 30.20
CA GLY A 268 -5.03 -27.98 29.41
C GLY A 268 -5.89 -28.08 28.15
N ARG A 269 -6.55 -26.98 27.72
CA ARG A 269 -7.29 -26.92 26.45
C ARG A 269 -6.32 -26.81 25.27
N PRO A 270 -6.72 -27.31 24.08
CA PRO A 270 -5.97 -27.05 22.85
C PRO A 270 -5.81 -25.54 22.59
N PRO A 271 -4.69 -25.10 21.98
CA PRO A 271 -4.52 -23.71 21.59
C PRO A 271 -5.66 -23.23 20.68
N LEU A 272 -6.03 -21.96 20.81
CA LEU A 272 -6.95 -21.27 19.93
C LEU A 272 -6.40 -21.28 18.50
N ASP A 273 -7.29 -21.45 17.53
CA ASP A 273 -6.94 -21.36 16.12
C ASP A 273 -6.42 -19.94 15.80
N PRO A 274 -5.21 -19.78 15.25
CA PRO A 274 -4.70 -18.47 14.82
C PRO A 274 -5.61 -17.76 13.80
N TYR A 275 -6.47 -18.52 13.10
CA TYR A 275 -7.42 -18.03 12.10
C TYR A 275 -8.81 -17.72 12.69
N LEU A 276 -8.98 -17.92 14.01
CA LEU A 276 -10.25 -17.77 14.70
C LEU A 276 -10.84 -16.37 14.52
N PHE A 277 -12.05 -16.33 13.98
CA PHE A 277 -12.89 -15.15 13.94
C PHE A 277 -13.77 -15.06 15.18
N VAL A 278 -13.66 -13.94 15.90
CA VAL A 278 -14.34 -13.68 17.19
C VAL A 278 -15.56 -12.77 17.06
N GLY A 279 -15.82 -12.29 15.85
CA GLY A 279 -16.96 -11.43 15.55
C GLY A 279 -18.19 -12.16 15.05
N LYS A 280 -19.10 -11.39 14.46
CA LYS A 280 -20.36 -11.86 13.89
C LYS A 280 -20.31 -11.77 12.37
N PRO A 281 -20.30 -12.91 11.65
CA PRO A 281 -20.24 -12.92 10.19
C PRO A 281 -21.33 -12.05 9.57
N GLY A 282 -20.96 -11.20 8.62
CA GLY A 282 -21.85 -10.27 7.92
C GLY A 282 -22.23 -8.98 8.69
N TRP A 283 -21.94 -8.89 9.99
CA TRP A 283 -22.08 -7.62 10.74
C TRP A 283 -20.74 -6.91 10.88
N ASP A 284 -19.69 -7.63 11.26
CA ASP A 284 -18.32 -7.12 11.27
C ASP A 284 -17.87 -6.83 9.84
N ARG A 285 -17.37 -5.62 9.63
CA ARG A 285 -16.96 -5.13 8.32
C ARG A 285 -16.14 -3.86 8.47
N TYR A 286 -15.33 -3.60 7.46
CA TYR A 286 -14.61 -2.37 7.25
C TYR A 286 -14.81 -2.00 5.78
N ASP A 287 -15.93 -1.31 5.54
CA ASP A 287 -16.40 -0.97 4.20
C ASP A 287 -16.08 0.49 3.93
N GLY A 288 -15.03 0.71 3.15
CA GLY A 288 -14.50 2.03 2.82
C GLY A 288 -14.74 2.39 1.35
N ARG A 289 -15.03 3.66 1.08
CA ARG A 289 -14.94 4.23 -0.28
C ARG A 289 -14.26 5.60 -0.24
N MET A 290 -13.38 5.87 -1.19
CA MET A 290 -12.74 7.18 -1.34
C MET A 290 -12.72 7.66 -2.79
N TRP A 291 -12.80 8.98 -2.92
CA TRP A 291 -12.44 9.74 -4.10
C TRP A 291 -11.27 10.64 -3.76
N GLN A 292 -10.31 10.72 -4.67
CA GLN A 292 -9.17 11.61 -4.57
C GLN A 292 -8.91 12.26 -5.92
N GLY A 293 -8.59 13.56 -5.88
CA GLY A 293 -8.06 14.31 -7.01
C GLY A 293 -6.78 15.02 -6.59
N SER A 294 -5.74 14.92 -7.41
CA SER A 294 -4.48 15.62 -7.20
C SER A 294 -4.05 16.37 -8.47
N GLY A 295 -3.48 17.55 -8.29
CA GLY A 295 -2.83 18.32 -9.34
C GLY A 295 -1.37 18.58 -8.98
N LEU A 296 -0.47 18.31 -9.92
CA LEU A 296 0.97 18.52 -9.78
C LEU A 296 1.43 19.40 -10.95
N LEU A 297 2.01 20.54 -10.68
CA LEU A 297 2.57 21.45 -11.66
C LEU A 297 4.04 21.67 -11.36
N THR A 298 4.88 21.52 -12.38
CA THR A 298 6.27 21.97 -12.36
C THR A 298 6.46 22.96 -13.50
N HIS A 299 7.05 24.11 -13.21
CA HIS A 299 7.43 25.09 -14.21
C HIS A 299 8.86 25.56 -13.98
N ARG A 300 9.70 25.47 -15.02
CA ARG A 300 11.08 25.97 -15.02
C ARG A 300 11.10 27.34 -15.67
N PHE A 301 11.23 28.41 -14.88
CA PHE A 301 11.41 29.75 -15.44
C PHE A 301 12.76 29.89 -16.15
N SER A 302 13.77 29.18 -15.64
CA SER A 302 15.12 29.02 -16.22
C SER A 302 15.75 27.73 -15.69
N ASP A 303 16.99 27.46 -16.08
CA ASP A 303 17.78 26.35 -15.49
C ASP A 303 18.11 26.59 -14.01
N ALA A 304 18.02 27.85 -13.56
CA ALA A 304 18.29 28.25 -12.19
C ALA A 304 17.03 28.29 -11.31
N VAL A 305 15.84 28.49 -11.85
CA VAL A 305 14.61 28.72 -11.05
C VAL A 305 13.49 27.77 -11.48
N LYS A 306 13.04 26.94 -10.54
CA LYS A 306 11.96 25.95 -10.71
C LYS A 306 10.86 26.19 -9.67
N LEU A 307 9.61 26.23 -10.12
CA LEU A 307 8.42 26.25 -9.28
C LEU A 307 7.77 24.86 -9.30
N SER A 308 7.39 24.37 -8.11
CA SER A 308 6.58 23.17 -7.96
C SER A 308 5.35 23.50 -7.14
N LEU A 309 4.16 23.22 -7.69
CA LEU A 309 2.87 23.38 -7.01
C LEU A 309 2.19 22.02 -6.96
N LYS A 310 1.73 21.61 -5.78
CA LYS A 310 0.99 20.37 -5.59
C LYS A 310 -0.25 20.64 -4.76
N ALA A 311 -1.36 20.01 -5.13
CA ALA A 311 -2.59 20.03 -4.36
C ALA A 311 -3.26 18.66 -4.44
N ARG A 312 -3.90 18.24 -3.34
CA ARG A 312 -4.72 17.04 -3.26
C ARG A 312 -5.96 17.28 -2.43
N TYR A 313 -7.09 16.76 -2.90
CA TYR A 313 -8.32 16.66 -2.14
C TYR A 313 -8.76 15.20 -2.02
N ILE A 314 -9.22 14.80 -0.82
CA ILE A 314 -9.75 13.46 -0.52
C ILE A 314 -11.14 13.62 0.13
N ASP A 315 -12.12 12.85 -0.35
CA ASP A 315 -13.41 12.61 0.32
C ASP A 315 -13.57 11.10 0.51
N SER A 316 -13.77 10.67 1.75
CA SER A 316 -13.86 9.27 2.13
C SER A 316 -14.99 9.02 3.11
N HIS A 317 -15.65 7.88 2.95
CA HIS A 317 -16.69 7.36 3.83
C HIS A 317 -16.31 5.95 4.25
N LEU A 318 -16.55 5.63 5.52
CA LEU A 318 -16.24 4.32 6.09
C LEU A 318 -17.35 3.85 7.02
N THR A 319 -17.72 2.58 6.90
CA THR A 319 -18.46 1.86 7.94
C THR A 319 -17.52 0.83 8.55
N TYR A 320 -17.23 0.98 9.85
CA TYR A 320 -16.40 0.05 10.60
C TYR A 320 -17.18 -0.56 11.76
N ASN A 321 -17.50 -1.83 11.64
CA ASN A 321 -18.13 -2.64 12.67
C ASN A 321 -17.16 -3.75 13.07
N THR A 322 -16.96 -3.93 14.36
CA THR A 322 -15.92 -4.85 14.85
C THR A 322 -16.30 -5.46 16.19
N HIS A 323 -15.84 -6.67 16.38
CA HIS A 323 -15.73 -7.32 17.66
C HIS A 323 -14.28 -7.65 17.94
N TYR A 324 -13.82 -7.35 19.15
CA TYR A 324 -12.51 -7.78 19.61
C TYR A 324 -12.57 -8.20 21.08
N PRO A 325 -11.80 -9.22 21.48
CA PRO A 325 -11.83 -9.76 22.83
C PRO A 325 -11.21 -8.77 23.80
N ASP A 326 -11.77 -8.74 25.01
CA ASP A 326 -11.26 -7.99 26.13
C ASP A 326 -10.07 -8.71 26.78
N SER A 327 -9.00 -8.85 25.99
CA SER A 327 -7.74 -9.45 26.43
C SER A 327 -6.93 -8.53 27.34
N TYR A 328 -7.35 -7.27 27.50
CA TYR A 328 -6.57 -6.20 28.12
C TYR A 328 -7.01 -5.89 29.56
N SER A 329 -8.28 -6.10 29.91
CA SER A 329 -8.76 -5.84 31.27
C SER A 329 -8.14 -6.76 32.32
N ASN A 330 -7.83 -8.01 31.95
CA ASN A 330 -7.08 -8.95 32.80
C ASN A 330 -6.08 -9.77 31.96
N PRO A 331 -4.91 -9.22 31.60
CA PRO A 331 -4.01 -9.82 30.60
C PRO A 331 -3.36 -11.13 31.06
N THR A 332 -3.38 -11.44 32.36
CA THR A 332 -2.87 -12.70 32.90
C THR A 332 -3.86 -13.84 32.78
N ASP A 333 -5.17 -13.57 32.77
CA ASP A 333 -6.26 -14.53 32.56
C ASP A 333 -7.55 -13.78 32.15
N PRO A 334 -7.75 -13.50 30.85
CA PRO A 334 -8.83 -12.62 30.40
C PRO A 334 -10.20 -13.30 30.35
N TYR A 335 -10.28 -14.57 30.75
CA TYR A 335 -11.52 -15.33 30.76
C TYR A 335 -12.42 -14.96 31.93
N VAL A 336 -13.73 -15.08 31.73
CA VAL A 336 -14.74 -14.81 32.77
C VAL A 336 -14.51 -15.76 33.96
N PRO A 337 -14.46 -15.27 35.21
CA PRO A 337 -14.27 -16.12 36.38
C PRO A 337 -15.30 -17.25 36.45
N GLY A 338 -14.84 -18.47 36.73
CA GLY A 338 -15.70 -19.66 36.79
C GLY A 338 -16.12 -20.23 35.43
N SER A 339 -15.70 -19.64 34.30
CA SER A 339 -16.03 -20.14 32.95
C SER A 339 -15.16 -21.29 32.44
N ASP A 340 -14.25 -21.80 33.26
CA ASP A 340 -13.29 -22.85 32.90
C ASP A 340 -12.48 -22.52 31.63
N GLY A 341 -12.13 -21.24 31.46
CA GLY A 341 -11.32 -20.75 30.34
C GLY A 341 -12.02 -20.76 28.99
N ARG A 342 -13.36 -20.73 28.96
CA ARG A 342 -14.15 -20.76 27.72
C ARG A 342 -14.71 -19.40 27.33
N LEU A 343 -15.25 -18.68 28.33
CA LEU A 343 -15.97 -17.45 28.10
C LEU A 343 -15.01 -16.25 28.21
N ILE A 344 -15.05 -15.36 27.24
CA ILE A 344 -14.31 -14.09 27.26
C ILE A 344 -15.26 -12.93 27.00
N GLY A 345 -14.97 -11.77 27.61
CA GLY A 345 -15.59 -10.52 27.22
C GLY A 345 -15.17 -10.09 25.82
N VAL A 346 -16.08 -9.48 25.08
CA VAL A 346 -15.86 -8.96 23.73
C VAL A 346 -16.50 -7.59 23.64
N TYR A 347 -15.70 -6.61 23.23
CA TYR A 347 -16.20 -5.30 22.84
C TYR A 347 -16.76 -5.38 21.43
N ALA A 348 -17.96 -4.84 21.24
CA ALA A 348 -18.50 -4.56 19.93
C ALA A 348 -18.46 -3.04 19.69
N GLY A 349 -17.90 -2.62 18.55
CA GLY A 349 -17.85 -1.23 18.14
C GLY A 349 -18.48 -1.05 16.76
N SER A 350 -19.22 0.03 16.58
CA SER A 350 -19.71 0.47 15.27
C SER A 350 -19.31 1.92 15.08
N GLN A 351 -18.70 2.23 13.95
CA GLN A 351 -18.24 3.57 13.58
C GLN A 351 -18.68 3.89 12.16
N LEU A 352 -19.37 5.02 12.01
CA LEU A 352 -19.62 5.65 10.72
C LEU A 352 -18.70 6.85 10.60
N GLY A 353 -17.74 6.76 9.69
CA GLY A 353 -16.70 7.74 9.49
C GLY A 353 -16.87 8.51 8.18
N ARG A 354 -16.64 9.82 8.24
CA ARG A 354 -16.42 10.66 7.05
C ARG A 354 -15.13 11.45 7.22
N LEU A 355 -14.29 11.44 6.19
CA LEU A 355 -13.02 12.14 6.14
C LEU A 355 -12.98 13.06 4.92
N ASN A 356 -12.64 14.33 5.14
CA ASN A 356 -12.27 15.27 4.10
C ASN A 356 -10.86 15.79 4.37
N VAL A 357 -10.02 15.82 3.35
CA VAL A 357 -8.65 16.34 3.44
C VAL A 357 -8.37 17.23 2.24
N LEU A 358 -7.80 18.40 2.48
CA LEU A 358 -7.14 19.23 1.48
C LEU A 358 -5.68 19.40 1.92
N SER A 359 -4.74 19.09 1.03
CA SER A 359 -3.31 19.29 1.25
C SER A 359 -2.70 20.01 0.06
N THR A 360 -1.77 20.92 0.30
CA THR A 360 -0.98 21.59 -0.75
C THR A 360 0.48 21.69 -0.34
N ASP A 361 1.38 21.51 -1.29
CA ASP A 361 2.84 21.65 -1.11
C ASP A 361 3.39 22.48 -2.26
N ASN A 362 3.78 23.72 -1.98
CA ASN A 362 4.16 24.70 -2.97
C ASN A 362 5.55 25.21 -2.65
N ASN A 363 6.50 25.06 -3.58
CA ASN A 363 7.88 25.46 -3.35
C ASN A 363 8.53 26.04 -4.61
N VAL A 364 9.53 26.88 -4.37
CA VAL A 364 10.43 27.42 -5.38
C VAL A 364 11.83 26.97 -5.03
N GLN A 365 12.52 26.40 -6.01
CA GLN A 365 13.93 26.06 -5.96
C GLN A 365 14.71 27.08 -6.79
N ALA A 366 15.77 27.64 -6.22
CA ALA A 366 16.70 28.54 -6.87
C ALA A 366 18.14 28.01 -6.76
N ARG A 367 18.85 27.95 -7.90
CA ARG A 367 20.27 27.59 -7.98
C ARG A 367 21.10 28.83 -8.30
N PHE A 368 22.14 29.08 -7.52
CA PHE A 368 23.06 30.20 -7.73
C PHE A 368 24.41 29.92 -7.08
N ASN A 369 25.45 30.60 -7.55
CA ASN A 369 26.80 30.44 -6.99
C ASN A 369 27.18 31.70 -6.21
N THR A 370 27.88 31.54 -5.09
CA THR A 370 28.55 32.65 -4.40
C THR A 370 30.06 32.50 -4.60
N GLY A 371 30.59 33.20 -5.60
CA GLY A 371 31.97 33.00 -6.07
C GLY A 371 32.13 31.73 -6.91
N ALA A 372 33.38 31.31 -7.11
CA ALA A 372 33.70 30.17 -8.00
C ALA A 372 33.62 28.79 -7.32
N HIS A 373 33.51 28.73 -5.99
CA HIS A 373 33.70 27.51 -5.22
C HIS A 373 32.48 27.07 -4.40
N ILE A 374 31.39 27.85 -4.41
CA ILE A 374 30.21 27.57 -3.60
C ILE A 374 28.98 27.61 -4.51
N GLU A 375 28.37 26.46 -4.70
CA GLU A 375 27.07 26.29 -5.34
C GLU A 375 25.98 26.23 -4.26
N HIS A 376 24.88 26.96 -4.48
CA HIS A 376 23.71 26.94 -3.62
C HIS A 376 22.53 26.33 -4.37
N THR A 377 21.83 25.41 -3.72
CA THR A 377 20.44 25.05 -4.05
C THR A 377 19.56 25.49 -2.89
N LEU A 378 18.88 26.62 -3.06
CA LEU A 378 17.94 27.16 -2.09
C LEU A 378 16.54 26.65 -2.40
N LEU A 379 15.85 26.11 -1.40
CA LEU A 379 14.44 25.74 -1.47
C LEU A 379 13.65 26.57 -0.45
N ALA A 380 12.59 27.22 -0.91
CA ALA A 380 11.63 27.91 -0.06
C ALA A 380 10.21 27.49 -0.45
N GLY A 381 9.32 27.29 0.54
CA GLY A 381 7.97 26.83 0.24
C GLY A 381 6.96 27.05 1.35
N VAL A 382 5.70 26.84 0.99
CA VAL A 382 4.53 26.89 1.88
C VAL A 382 3.72 25.62 1.67
N ASP A 383 3.55 24.87 2.76
CA ASP A 383 2.62 23.74 2.87
C ASP A 383 1.38 24.20 3.62
N TYR A 384 0.22 23.72 3.19
CA TYR A 384 -1.04 23.90 3.90
C TYR A 384 -1.84 22.61 3.88
N SER A 385 -2.32 22.20 5.06
CA SER A 385 -3.29 21.11 5.14
C SER A 385 -4.46 21.43 6.05
N TRP A 386 -5.63 21.04 5.58
CA TRP A 386 -6.89 21.07 6.30
C TRP A 386 -7.52 19.70 6.25
N ASN A 387 -8.04 19.22 7.38
CA ASN A 387 -8.79 17.99 7.43
C ASN A 387 -10.00 18.13 8.35
N LYS A 388 -11.05 17.38 8.05
CA LYS A 388 -12.24 17.24 8.88
C LYS A 388 -12.60 15.76 8.97
N VAL A 389 -12.66 15.26 10.20
CA VAL A 389 -13.07 13.89 10.50
C VAL A 389 -14.37 13.94 11.29
N GLY A 390 -15.42 13.33 10.77
CA GLY A 390 -16.68 13.11 11.48
C GLY A 390 -16.83 11.63 11.80
N ILE A 391 -17.06 11.30 13.07
CA ILE A 391 -17.26 9.92 13.52
C ILE A 391 -18.52 9.86 14.36
N THR A 392 -19.43 8.95 14.00
CA THR A 392 -20.54 8.53 14.87
C THR A 392 -20.25 7.13 15.34
N SER A 393 -20.21 6.95 16.67
CA SER A 393 -19.84 5.67 17.27
C SER A 393 -20.96 5.11 18.14
N ALA A 394 -21.08 3.79 18.15
CA ALA A 394 -21.83 3.03 19.13
C ALA A 394 -20.94 1.90 19.68
N TYR A 395 -21.15 1.54 20.94
CA TYR A 395 -20.37 0.52 21.62
C TYR A 395 -21.30 -0.41 22.39
N ASP A 396 -20.92 -1.67 22.47
CA ASP A 396 -21.57 -2.69 23.27
C ASP A 396 -20.51 -3.62 23.87
N TYR A 397 -20.88 -4.39 24.88
CA TYR A 397 -20.03 -5.38 25.51
C TYR A 397 -20.82 -6.65 25.75
N GLN A 398 -20.29 -7.77 25.26
CA GLN A 398 -20.91 -9.07 25.40
C GLN A 398 -19.90 -10.13 25.80
N THR A 399 -20.38 -11.30 26.18
CA THR A 399 -19.54 -12.47 26.48
C THR A 399 -19.75 -13.52 25.40
N ILE A 400 -18.67 -14.10 24.89
CA ILE A 400 -18.71 -15.20 23.91
C ILE A 400 -17.95 -16.42 24.44
N ASP A 401 -18.33 -17.60 23.95
CA ASP A 401 -17.57 -18.83 24.14
C ASP A 401 -16.59 -19.03 22.98
N LEU A 402 -15.29 -18.77 23.22
CA LEU A 402 -14.23 -18.97 22.21
C LEU A 402 -14.05 -20.44 21.81
N CYS A 403 -14.54 -21.34 22.66
CA CYS A 403 -14.48 -22.78 22.48
C CYS A 403 -15.73 -23.35 21.78
N ALA A 404 -16.77 -22.54 21.52
CA ALA A 404 -17.95 -22.97 20.76
C ALA A 404 -17.70 -22.92 19.23
N SER A 405 -16.90 -21.94 18.78
CA SER A 405 -16.54 -21.68 17.39
C SER A 405 -15.34 -22.51 16.88
N THR A 406 -14.49 -23.01 17.78
CA THR A 406 -13.35 -23.87 17.43
C THR A 406 -13.69 -25.35 17.61
N ILE A 407 -13.61 -26.14 16.53
CA ILE A 407 -13.79 -27.61 16.58
C ILE A 407 -12.84 -28.25 17.62
N ALA A 408 -11.64 -27.67 17.79
CA ALA A 408 -10.62 -28.14 18.71
C ALA A 408 -11.06 -28.13 20.20
N CYS A 409 -11.91 -27.20 20.63
CA CYS A 409 -12.35 -27.12 22.03
C CYS A 409 -13.49 -28.09 22.41
N ARG A 410 -14.07 -28.82 21.46
CA ARG A 410 -15.23 -29.70 21.72
C ARG A 410 -14.87 -31.05 22.34
N SER A 411 -13.57 -31.41 22.40
CA SER A 411 -13.13 -32.75 22.81
C SER A 411 -12.95 -32.95 24.32
N SER A 412 -13.02 -31.91 25.16
CA SER A 412 -12.74 -32.06 26.60
C SER A 412 -13.93 -32.48 27.47
N SER A 413 -15.15 -32.55 26.93
CA SER A 413 -16.36 -32.92 27.70
C SER A 413 -16.84 -34.36 27.47
N ALA A 414 -16.20 -35.12 26.57
CA ALA A 414 -16.66 -36.48 26.24
C ALA A 414 -16.06 -37.60 27.11
N SER A 415 -15.07 -37.32 27.98
CA SER A 415 -14.41 -38.35 28.79
C SER A 415 -14.88 -38.44 30.26
N ALA A 416 -15.93 -37.72 30.66
CA ALA A 416 -16.40 -37.72 32.05
C ALA A 416 -17.76 -38.42 32.28
N ALA A 417 -18.27 -39.19 31.30
CA ALA A 417 -19.58 -39.85 31.41
C ALA A 417 -19.54 -41.38 31.23
N ILE A 418 -18.37 -42.02 31.40
CA ILE A 418 -18.27 -43.47 31.56
C ILE A 418 -17.22 -43.77 32.65
N MET A 419 -17.67 -43.70 33.91
CA MET A 419 -17.16 -44.54 35.00
C MET A 419 -18.26 -44.77 36.01
#